data_AF-A0A3R6ZFS9-F1
#
_entry.id   AF-A0A3R6ZFS9-F1
#
_cell.length_a   1.000
_cell.length_b   1.000
_cell.length_c   1.000
_cell.angle_alpha   90.00
_cell.angle_beta   90.00
_cell.angle_gamma   90.00
#
_symmetry.space_group_name_H-M   'P 1'
#
loop_
_entity.id
_entity.type
_entity.pdbx_description
1 polymer ?
#
loop_
_entity_poly.entity_id
_entity_poly.type
_entity_poly.pdbx_seq_one_letter_code
_entity_poly.pdbx_strand_id
1 'polypeptide(L)'
;MIVRTRRRSWCCLRDNQDHGNTQCETIRYHRSQKNVIECNNEESSPARTKRCGRACFYCITYRGGASGASDDYREGKNVKKKKYEALKYTAAALVIAAAGLTGGCAKKASSTERISGVENGTQQEITLAGSEPDASDTGADASGTESSDSQSASSGVLPLEVTTEYNNDWEDNKALLSVKTSQVHLLEKGHEALEKALDTLNQKNLNDQNTFFKENQEDARQMYQEAPEMFEDSHWESELTVMALRADETVVSLQQREYSWLGGAHPNTYSRGICYDTKTGKELSLQDIAADYDGIYDYVCQKLVEENDPDIFFEGYEDTVKAMFYGGEPDYGSVQWFLMNDRVVILFNQYDIAPYAAGQICVEIPFAENAGLFQKQYETSKTSYVKQIQENEIQEADVNGDGKKEAISYTVDRDEYGIGGAITVTCDSTSLNTEKLISQDYGASGGYSSEGYLIHTEDGKTYLYLQHQSDNDAHYINVFDLSKGTPAFVGSLDSSWSGSPITDPECFPLWDRMDVLGTYSAYRIYHIGEGGLPKTDETVYRLGNMYKEYPVTLVSTRELEVTVGNDSSVDSWKQETLPSGTSYTIIATDGESFVEAQLTDGRICRIPVTKAADDWEWKINGVSENDCFEMVPYVG
;
A
#
# COMPACT_ATOMS: atom_id res chain seq x y z
N MET A 1 47.65 -15.49 18.65
CA MET A 1 47.44 -15.58 20.12
C MET A 1 46.08 -14.94 20.37
N ILE A 2 45.06 -15.78 20.50
CA ILE A 2 43.64 -15.40 20.47
C ILE A 2 43.11 -15.43 21.91
N VAL A 3 42.41 -14.38 22.33
CA VAL A 3 41.56 -14.42 23.53
C VAL A 3 40.13 -14.15 23.07
N ARG A 4 39.35 -15.24 23.01
CA ARG A 4 37.88 -15.23 22.88
C ARG A 4 37.29 -15.22 24.28
N THR A 5 36.38 -14.30 24.58
CA THR A 5 35.52 -14.36 25.77
C THR A 5 34.10 -14.73 25.34
N ARG A 6 33.69 -15.95 25.71
CA ARG A 6 32.29 -16.41 25.75
C ARG A 6 31.62 -15.86 27.01
N ARG A 7 30.37 -15.41 26.92
CA ARG A 7 29.46 -15.41 28.07
C ARG A 7 28.21 -16.23 27.73
N ARG A 8 27.96 -17.23 28.57
CA ARG A 8 26.77 -18.08 28.61
C ARG A 8 25.79 -17.54 29.65
N SER A 9 24.52 -17.81 29.36
CA SER A 9 23.28 -17.62 30.12
C SER A 9 23.34 -18.03 31.59
N TRP A 10 22.53 -17.36 32.42
CA TRP A 10 22.15 -17.80 33.77
C TRP A 10 20.61 -17.86 33.86
N CYS A 11 20.08 -19.09 33.96
CA CYS A 11 18.75 -19.38 34.48
C CYS A 11 18.78 -19.32 36.01
N CYS A 12 17.80 -18.67 36.63
CA CYS A 12 17.56 -18.77 38.07
C CYS A 12 16.60 -19.93 38.37
N LEU A 13 17.12 -20.95 39.03
CA LEU A 13 16.38 -22.00 39.74
C LEU A 13 15.81 -21.44 41.05
N ARG A 14 14.55 -21.78 41.36
CA ARG A 14 14.03 -21.80 42.73
C ARG A 14 13.17 -23.04 42.92
N ASP A 15 13.70 -24.00 43.68
CA ASP A 15 12.95 -25.11 44.26
C ASP A 15 12.23 -24.66 45.53
N ASN A 16 10.97 -25.06 45.69
CA ASN A 16 10.52 -25.68 46.94
C ASN A 16 9.22 -26.50 46.76
N GLN A 17 9.19 -27.60 47.51
CA GLN A 17 8.28 -28.75 47.52
C GLN A 17 6.84 -28.43 47.99
N ASP A 18 5.79 -29.03 47.41
CA ASP A 18 5.22 -30.37 47.70
C ASP A 18 3.69 -30.45 47.52
N HIS A 19 3.27 -31.59 46.95
CA HIS A 19 1.96 -32.31 47.01
C HIS A 19 0.64 -31.73 46.44
N GLY A 20 0.06 -32.49 45.48
CA GLY A 20 -1.40 -32.54 45.28
C GLY A 20 -1.97 -33.03 43.94
N ASN A 21 -1.85 -34.33 43.63
CA ASN A 21 -2.71 -35.16 42.77
C ASN A 21 -3.19 -34.71 41.35
N THR A 22 -2.63 -35.41 40.35
CA THR A 22 -3.29 -36.15 39.24
C THR A 22 -4.61 -35.62 38.64
N GLN A 23 -4.61 -35.31 37.33
CA GLN A 23 -4.91 -36.30 36.26
C GLN A 23 -4.51 -35.78 34.88
N CYS A 24 -3.93 -36.68 34.10
CA CYS A 24 -3.49 -36.55 32.73
C CYS A 24 -4.63 -37.03 31.82
N GLU A 25 -4.89 -36.40 30.68
CA GLU A 25 -5.24 -37.13 29.45
C GLU A 25 -5.11 -36.26 28.19
N THR A 26 -4.20 -36.68 27.33
CA THR A 26 -3.98 -36.24 25.96
C THR A 26 -4.82 -37.14 25.04
N ILE A 27 -5.58 -36.59 24.10
CA ILE A 27 -6.13 -37.37 22.97
C ILE A 27 -5.84 -36.66 21.65
N ARG A 28 -5.01 -37.33 20.85
CA ARG A 28 -4.79 -37.13 19.41
C ARG A 28 -6.03 -37.61 18.64
N TYR A 29 -6.41 -36.92 17.56
CA TYR A 29 -7.32 -37.47 16.55
C TYR A 29 -6.58 -37.80 15.25
N HIS A 30 -6.72 -39.06 14.81
CA HIS A 30 -6.21 -39.61 13.56
C HIS A 30 -7.17 -39.35 12.39
N ARG A 31 -6.60 -38.96 11.24
CA ARG A 31 -7.20 -39.11 9.89
C ARG A 31 -7.28 -40.59 9.51
N SER A 32 -8.37 -41.00 8.85
CA SER A 32 -8.36 -42.14 7.92
C SER A 32 -9.27 -41.87 6.71
N GLN A 33 -8.80 -42.26 5.54
CA GLN A 33 -9.44 -42.11 4.23
C GLN A 33 -10.17 -43.39 3.78
N LYS A 34 -11.18 -43.17 2.92
CA LYS A 34 -11.68 -44.00 1.79
C LYS A 34 -12.36 -45.34 2.07
N ASN A 35 -13.58 -45.48 1.55
CA ASN A 35 -13.91 -46.51 0.56
C ASN A 35 -15.11 -46.10 -0.33
N VAL A 36 -14.97 -46.42 -1.61
CA VAL A 36 -15.91 -46.26 -2.73
C VAL A 36 -16.74 -47.54 -2.85
N ILE A 37 -18.06 -47.44 -3.07
CA ILE A 37 -18.87 -48.46 -3.74
C ILE A 37 -19.95 -47.76 -4.58
N GLU A 38 -19.89 -47.95 -5.90
CA GLU A 38 -20.98 -47.72 -6.86
C GLU A 38 -21.97 -48.89 -6.87
N CYS A 39 -23.26 -48.62 -7.07
CA CYS A 39 -24.20 -49.52 -7.76
C CYS A 39 -25.40 -48.74 -8.32
N ASN A 40 -25.65 -48.88 -9.62
CA ASN A 40 -26.82 -48.42 -10.38
C ASN A 40 -28.04 -49.35 -10.18
N ASN A 41 -29.26 -48.79 -10.22
CA ASN A 41 -30.36 -49.13 -11.16
C ASN A 41 -31.76 -48.66 -10.70
N GLU A 42 -32.36 -47.81 -11.54
CA GLU A 42 -33.73 -47.75 -12.09
C GLU A 42 -35.03 -48.10 -11.32
N GLU A 43 -36.02 -47.21 -11.59
CA GLU A 43 -37.47 -47.39 -11.80
C GLU A 43 -38.56 -47.07 -10.72
N SER A 44 -39.36 -46.04 -11.06
CA SER A 44 -40.84 -45.92 -11.00
C SER A 44 -41.60 -45.29 -9.80
N SER A 45 -41.90 -43.99 -9.93
CA SER A 45 -43.24 -43.29 -9.87
C SER A 45 -44.17 -43.36 -8.62
N PRO A 46 -45.22 -42.49 -8.48
CA PRO A 46 -45.21 -41.40 -7.49
C PRO A 46 -46.39 -41.40 -6.47
N ALA A 47 -46.23 -40.72 -5.33
CA ALA A 47 -47.37 -40.24 -4.53
C ALA A 47 -47.01 -39.05 -3.62
N ARG A 48 -47.89 -38.05 -3.65
CA ARG A 48 -47.91 -36.79 -2.87
C ARG A 48 -47.78 -37.01 -1.35
N THR A 49 -47.13 -36.08 -0.63
CA THR A 49 -47.77 -35.23 0.42
C THR A 49 -46.80 -34.23 1.09
N LYS A 50 -47.32 -33.00 1.26
CA LYS A 50 -47.13 -32.01 2.35
C LYS A 50 -45.79 -31.26 2.56
N ARG A 51 -45.93 -29.93 2.47
CA ARG A 51 -45.09 -28.85 3.05
C ARG A 51 -44.81 -29.03 4.56
N CYS A 52 -43.59 -28.74 5.02
CA CYS A 52 -43.26 -27.82 6.14
C CYS A 52 -41.75 -27.83 6.52
N GLY A 53 -41.26 -26.67 6.99
CA GLY A 53 -40.00 -26.45 7.74
C GLY A 53 -38.83 -25.99 6.85
N ARG A 54 -38.47 -24.71 6.70
CA ARG A 54 -38.08 -23.67 7.69
C ARG A 54 -36.93 -24.12 8.60
N ALA A 55 -35.70 -23.78 8.19
CA ALA A 55 -34.50 -23.86 9.02
C ALA A 55 -34.38 -22.59 9.87
N CYS A 56 -34.12 -22.79 11.17
CA CYS A 56 -33.99 -21.75 12.17
C CYS A 56 -32.59 -21.12 12.15
N PHE A 57 -32.55 -19.79 12.07
CA PHE A 57 -31.46 -18.98 12.62
C PHE A 57 -31.63 -18.91 14.15
N TYR A 58 -30.54 -19.12 14.89
CA TYR A 58 -30.48 -18.95 16.34
C TYR A 58 -30.18 -17.48 16.67
N CYS A 59 -31.19 -16.73 17.12
CA CYS A 59 -31.01 -15.49 17.85
C CYS A 59 -31.13 -15.77 19.36
N ILE A 60 -30.10 -15.40 20.12
CA ILE A 60 -30.13 -15.40 21.58
C ILE A 60 -30.80 -14.10 22.04
N THR A 61 -32.03 -14.20 22.54
CA THR A 61 -32.71 -13.09 23.25
C THR A 61 -32.61 -13.31 24.76
N TYR A 62 -32.00 -12.35 25.47
CA TYR A 62 -32.09 -12.26 26.93
C TYR A 62 -33.42 -11.58 27.33
N ARG A 63 -34.20 -12.25 28.18
CA ARG A 63 -35.44 -11.74 28.80
C ARG A 63 -35.20 -11.44 30.28
N GLY A 64 -35.67 -10.28 30.71
CA GLY A 64 -36.07 -9.95 32.09
C GLY A 64 -36.64 -8.54 32.06
N GLY A 65 -37.87 -8.21 32.42
CA GLY A 65 -38.79 -8.81 33.38
C GLY A 65 -39.21 -7.68 34.32
N ALA A 66 -40.29 -6.96 33.99
CA ALA A 66 -40.78 -5.82 34.76
C ALA A 66 -41.83 -6.26 35.81
N SER A 67 -41.72 -5.76 37.05
CA SER A 67 -42.86 -5.46 37.93
C SER A 67 -42.45 -4.81 39.26
N GLY A 68 -43.15 -3.73 39.65
CA GLY A 68 -43.70 -3.59 41.01
C GLY A 68 -42.95 -2.73 42.03
N ALA A 69 -43.57 -1.63 42.44
CA ALA A 69 -43.16 -0.67 43.47
C ALA A 69 -43.50 -1.12 44.91
N SER A 70 -42.73 -0.65 45.91
CA SER A 70 -43.22 -0.14 47.21
C SER A 70 -42.10 0.47 48.06
N ASP A 71 -42.41 1.58 48.70
CA ASP A 71 -41.62 2.42 49.60
C ASP A 71 -41.07 1.70 50.86
N ASP A 72 -39.88 2.11 51.34
CA ASP A 72 -39.70 2.53 52.75
C ASP A 72 -38.39 3.34 53.00
N TYR A 73 -38.45 4.19 54.02
CA TYR A 73 -37.66 5.41 54.25
C TYR A 73 -36.44 5.24 55.21
N ARG A 74 -35.53 6.24 55.20
CA ARG A 74 -34.42 6.63 56.14
C ARG A 74 -33.03 6.00 55.89
N GLU A 75 -31.90 6.71 55.93
CA GLU A 75 -31.54 8.04 56.45
C GLU A 75 -30.21 8.56 55.86
N GLY A 76 -30.18 9.83 55.43
CA GLY A 76 -29.09 10.82 55.56
C GLY A 76 -27.66 10.54 55.04
N LYS A 77 -27.25 11.26 53.98
CA LYS A 77 -26.44 12.51 54.08
C LYS A 77 -26.19 13.16 52.71
N ASN A 78 -26.40 14.47 52.68
CA ASN A 78 -26.30 15.38 51.54
C ASN A 78 -24.86 15.54 51.01
N VAL A 79 -24.66 15.37 49.69
CA VAL A 79 -23.74 16.20 48.90
C VAL A 79 -24.44 16.56 47.58
N LYS A 80 -24.29 17.83 47.19
CA LYS A 80 -25.11 18.58 46.22
C LYS A 80 -25.06 17.99 44.79
N LYS A 81 -26.22 17.60 44.24
CA LYS A 81 -26.44 17.38 42.81
C LYS A 81 -26.45 18.71 42.06
N LYS A 82 -25.53 18.90 41.10
CA LYS A 82 -25.78 19.76 39.93
C LYS A 82 -26.28 18.85 38.81
N LYS A 83 -27.46 19.17 38.30
CA LYS A 83 -28.08 18.55 37.12
C LYS A 83 -27.30 18.96 35.88
N TYR A 84 -26.88 17.99 35.07
CA TYR A 84 -26.71 18.20 33.63
C TYR A 84 -27.66 17.24 32.93
N GLU A 85 -28.56 17.83 32.15
CA GLU A 85 -29.51 17.10 31.32
C GLU A 85 -28.80 16.57 30.08
N ALA A 86 -29.15 15.35 29.71
CA ALA A 86 -28.74 14.73 28.46
C ALA A 86 -29.31 15.52 27.27
N LEU A 87 -28.47 16.26 26.56
CA LEU A 87 -28.77 16.72 25.22
C LEU A 87 -28.45 15.60 24.24
N LYS A 88 -29.51 15.11 23.59
CA LYS A 88 -29.43 14.33 22.36
C LYS A 88 -28.77 15.21 21.29
N TYR A 89 -27.62 14.80 20.78
CA TYR A 89 -27.07 15.35 19.54
C TYR A 89 -26.99 14.26 18.48
N THR A 90 -27.96 14.30 17.58
CA THR A 90 -27.82 13.89 16.19
C THR A 90 -26.77 14.79 15.54
N ALA A 91 -25.58 14.27 15.25
CA ALA A 91 -24.61 14.97 14.41
C ALA A 91 -24.91 14.62 12.95
N ALA A 92 -25.53 15.57 12.25
CA ALA A 92 -25.59 15.60 10.80
C ALA A 92 -24.18 15.94 10.28
N ALA A 93 -23.65 15.09 9.39
CA ALA A 93 -22.42 15.34 8.67
C ALA A 93 -22.65 16.48 7.66
N LEU A 94 -21.98 17.62 7.86
CA LEU A 94 -21.93 18.73 6.90
C LEU A 94 -20.67 18.56 6.04
N VAL A 95 -20.83 17.97 4.86
CA VAL A 95 -19.83 17.97 3.79
C VAL A 95 -19.93 19.30 3.05
N ILE A 96 -18.90 20.16 3.12
CA ILE A 96 -18.82 21.37 2.31
C ILE A 96 -17.94 21.07 1.09
N ALA A 97 -18.57 20.90 -0.07
CA ALA A 97 -17.93 20.95 -1.38
C ALA A 97 -17.88 22.39 -1.89
N ALA A 98 -16.69 22.87 -2.27
CA ALA A 98 -16.51 24.15 -2.94
C ALA A 98 -16.08 23.92 -4.39
N ALA A 99 -17.01 24.11 -5.32
CA ALA A 99 -16.77 24.10 -6.76
C ALA A 99 -16.58 25.52 -7.32
N GLY A 100 -15.67 25.64 -8.30
CA GLY A 100 -15.80 26.58 -9.40
C GLY A 100 -14.65 27.57 -9.59
N LEU A 101 -13.95 27.47 -10.72
CA LEU A 101 -14.16 28.39 -11.85
C LEU A 101 -13.45 27.88 -13.13
N THR A 102 -14.20 27.92 -14.22
CA THR A 102 -13.90 27.47 -15.58
C THR A 102 -13.28 28.60 -16.43
N GLY A 103 -12.56 28.23 -17.49
CA GLY A 103 -12.09 29.20 -18.47
C GLY A 103 -11.37 28.64 -19.72
N GLY A 104 -12.14 28.18 -20.71
CA GLY A 104 -11.99 28.67 -22.10
C GLY A 104 -11.01 27.98 -23.08
N CYS A 105 -11.59 27.16 -23.96
CA CYS A 105 -11.07 26.59 -25.21
C CYS A 105 -10.28 27.52 -26.16
N ALA A 106 -9.35 26.93 -26.93
CA ALA A 106 -9.17 27.23 -28.35
C ALA A 106 -8.53 26.06 -29.14
N LYS A 107 -9.30 25.50 -30.08
CA LYS A 107 -8.90 24.50 -31.10
C LYS A 107 -7.91 25.08 -32.12
N LYS A 108 -6.97 24.25 -32.59
CA LYS A 108 -6.54 24.24 -34.01
C LYS A 108 -6.06 22.87 -34.46
N ALA A 109 -6.49 22.50 -35.65
CA ALA A 109 -6.36 21.20 -36.31
C ALA A 109 -5.14 21.14 -37.25
N SER A 110 -4.95 19.94 -37.84
CA SER A 110 -4.08 19.56 -38.98
C SER A 110 -2.74 18.98 -38.53
N SER A 111 -2.22 17.86 -39.04
CA SER A 111 -2.56 17.04 -40.20
C SER A 111 -1.81 15.71 -40.09
N THR A 112 -2.44 14.66 -40.61
CA THR A 112 -1.90 13.32 -40.83
C THR A 112 -0.87 13.32 -41.96
N GLU A 113 0.25 12.61 -41.80
CA GLU A 113 0.89 11.90 -42.91
C GLU A 113 1.28 10.48 -42.45
N ARG A 114 0.68 9.49 -43.12
CA ARG A 114 1.08 8.09 -43.12
C ARG A 114 2.16 7.90 -44.17
N ILE A 115 3.18 7.10 -43.87
CA ILE A 115 3.90 6.32 -44.88
C ILE A 115 3.85 4.85 -44.46
N SER A 116 3.61 4.03 -45.47
CA SER A 116 3.21 2.64 -45.51
C SER A 116 4.37 1.65 -45.72
N GLY A 117 4.16 0.41 -45.28
CA GLY A 117 4.76 -0.82 -45.85
C GLY A 117 6.06 -1.25 -45.17
N VAL A 118 6.38 -2.54 -44.95
CA VAL A 118 5.90 -3.80 -45.55
C VAL A 118 6.22 -4.96 -44.59
N GLU A 119 5.41 -6.01 -44.69
CA GLU A 119 5.39 -7.31 -44.01
C GLU A 119 6.58 -8.25 -44.29
N ASN A 120 6.82 -9.16 -43.31
CA ASN A 120 6.96 -10.64 -43.39
C ASN A 120 7.95 -11.12 -42.31
N GLY A 121 7.54 -11.94 -41.32
CA GLY A 121 7.40 -13.41 -41.42
C GLY A 121 8.77 -14.07 -41.17
N THR A 122 9.02 -15.07 -40.30
CA THR A 122 8.20 -16.09 -39.65
C THR A 122 9.09 -16.86 -38.65
N GLN A 123 8.49 -17.41 -37.57
CA GLN A 123 8.77 -18.70 -36.89
C GLN A 123 10.17 -19.01 -36.30
N GLN A 124 10.27 -19.08 -34.96
CA GLN A 124 10.28 -20.29 -34.09
C GLN A 124 11.67 -20.95 -33.92
N GLU A 125 12.19 -21.01 -32.69
CA GLU A 125 12.23 -22.25 -31.89
C GLU A 125 12.81 -22.01 -30.48
N ILE A 126 12.31 -22.82 -29.55
CA ILE A 126 12.56 -22.86 -28.11
C ILE A 126 13.72 -23.81 -27.81
N THR A 127 14.61 -23.47 -26.87
CA THR A 127 15.34 -24.47 -26.07
C THR A 127 15.62 -23.99 -24.66
N LEU A 128 15.13 -24.76 -23.69
CA LEU A 128 15.39 -24.69 -22.25
C LEU A 128 16.69 -25.43 -21.88
N ALA A 129 17.49 -24.84 -21.00
CA ALA A 129 18.39 -25.48 -20.02
C ALA A 129 18.79 -24.35 -19.04
N GLY A 130 18.71 -24.42 -17.71
CA GLY A 130 18.84 -25.55 -16.81
C GLY A 130 20.22 -25.50 -16.15
N SER A 131 20.38 -24.73 -15.07
CA SER A 131 21.44 -24.94 -14.05
C SER A 131 21.31 -23.96 -12.87
N GLU A 132 21.26 -24.54 -11.67
CA GLU A 132 21.44 -23.96 -10.33
C GLU A 132 22.86 -23.37 -10.12
N PRO A 133 23.09 -22.64 -8.99
CA PRO A 133 23.99 -21.50 -8.91
C PRO A 133 25.41 -21.87 -8.46
N ASP A 134 26.39 -21.07 -8.85
CA ASP A 134 27.71 -21.09 -8.22
C ASP A 134 28.20 -19.66 -7.94
N ALA A 135 28.74 -19.50 -6.75
CA ALA A 135 29.19 -18.28 -6.12
C ALA A 135 30.52 -17.75 -6.69
N SER A 136 30.66 -16.42 -6.61
CA SER A 136 31.89 -15.63 -6.43
C SER A 136 33.19 -16.08 -7.12
N ASP A 137 33.72 -15.25 -8.04
CA ASP A 137 35.08 -14.72 -7.89
C ASP A 137 35.31 -13.45 -8.72
N THR A 138 36.24 -12.68 -8.19
CA THR A 138 36.74 -11.33 -8.42
C THR A 138 37.53 -11.11 -9.73
N GLY A 139 37.59 -9.83 -10.15
CA GLY A 139 38.86 -9.20 -10.52
C GLY A 139 39.24 -9.04 -12.00
N ALA A 140 38.96 -7.83 -12.50
CA ALA A 140 39.75 -7.01 -13.44
C ALA A 140 40.00 -7.49 -14.90
N ASP A 141 39.47 -6.73 -15.87
CA ASP A 141 40.29 -5.71 -16.54
C ASP A 141 39.42 -4.65 -17.24
N ALA A 142 39.82 -3.39 -17.06
CA ALA A 142 39.14 -2.22 -17.59
C ALA A 142 39.49 -1.99 -19.07
N SER A 143 38.47 -1.78 -19.90
CA SER A 143 38.59 -1.10 -21.18
C SER A 143 37.22 -0.53 -21.53
N GLY A 144 37.09 0.78 -21.34
CA GLY A 144 35.84 1.51 -21.40
C GLY A 144 35.10 1.40 -22.74
N THR A 145 33.79 1.44 -22.62
CA THR A 145 32.95 2.24 -23.50
C THR A 145 31.92 2.89 -22.60
N GLU A 146 32.07 4.20 -22.38
CA GLU A 146 31.10 5.03 -21.69
C GLU A 146 29.77 4.92 -22.44
N SER A 147 28.76 4.33 -21.81
CA SER A 147 27.39 4.48 -22.24
C SER A 147 26.88 5.77 -21.64
N SER A 148 26.65 6.77 -22.50
CA SER A 148 25.80 7.90 -22.20
C SER A 148 24.54 7.43 -21.49
N ASP A 149 24.22 8.02 -20.35
CA ASP A 149 22.88 7.94 -19.73
C ASP A 149 21.87 8.37 -20.79
N SER A 150 21.32 7.39 -21.51
CA SER A 150 20.10 7.58 -22.24
C SER A 150 19.06 7.93 -21.18
N GLN A 151 18.52 9.14 -21.25
CA GLN A 151 17.17 9.42 -20.75
C GLN A 151 16.33 8.19 -21.11
N SER A 152 15.97 7.39 -20.11
CA SER A 152 15.03 6.30 -20.30
C SER A 152 13.81 6.95 -20.96
N ALA A 153 13.34 6.36 -22.06
CA ALA A 153 12.08 6.79 -22.64
C ALA A 153 11.05 6.70 -21.50
N SER A 154 10.58 7.85 -21.00
CA SER A 154 9.76 7.83 -19.79
C SER A 154 8.58 6.90 -20.05
N SER A 155 8.36 5.95 -19.17
CA SER A 155 7.24 4.99 -19.22
C SER A 155 5.88 5.71 -19.23
N GLY A 156 5.87 7.03 -19.06
CA GLY A 156 4.70 7.88 -18.89
C GLY A 156 4.10 7.77 -17.50
N VAL A 157 4.62 6.90 -16.63
CA VAL A 157 4.17 6.67 -15.26
C VAL A 157 4.89 7.64 -14.34
N LEU A 158 4.18 8.15 -13.33
CA LEU A 158 4.71 9.08 -12.33
C LEU A 158 4.99 8.35 -11.01
N PRO A 159 6.26 8.20 -10.61
CA PRO A 159 6.61 7.62 -9.33
C PRO A 159 6.13 8.50 -8.16
N LEU A 160 5.44 7.87 -7.21
CA LEU A 160 4.90 8.53 -6.01
C LEU A 160 5.52 7.96 -4.74
N GLU A 161 5.45 8.75 -3.69
CA GLU A 161 5.75 8.34 -2.31
C GLU A 161 4.54 8.68 -1.44
N VAL A 162 4.03 7.70 -0.68
CA VAL A 162 2.98 7.94 0.31
C VAL A 162 3.57 7.78 1.70
N THR A 163 3.77 8.91 2.39
CA THR A 163 4.23 8.91 3.78
C THR A 163 3.05 8.90 4.74
N THR A 164 3.28 8.51 6.00
CA THR A 164 2.24 8.47 7.03
C THR A 164 2.68 9.21 8.27
N GLU A 165 1.82 10.11 8.75
CA GLU A 165 1.96 10.86 10.00
C GLU A 165 1.09 10.23 11.10
N TYR A 166 1.61 10.21 12.32
CA TYR A 166 0.91 9.67 13.49
C TYR A 166 0.84 10.70 14.61
N ASN A 167 -0.31 10.78 15.28
CA ASN A 167 -0.47 11.53 16.52
C ASN A 167 -1.25 10.70 17.53
N ASN A 168 -0.70 10.53 18.73
CA ASN A 168 -1.26 9.63 19.74
C ASN A 168 -1.33 10.31 21.10
N ASP A 169 -2.46 10.13 21.78
CA ASP A 169 -2.65 10.53 23.17
C ASP A 169 -2.49 9.32 24.10
N TRP A 170 -1.67 9.45 25.13
CA TRP A 170 -1.36 8.35 26.05
C TRP A 170 -1.64 8.72 27.51
N GLU A 171 -2.07 7.72 28.29
CA GLU A 171 -2.16 7.76 29.75
C GLU A 171 -1.94 6.35 30.30
N ASP A 172 -1.19 6.20 31.41
CA ASP A 172 -0.89 4.90 32.03
C ASP A 172 -0.39 3.79 31.08
N ASN A 173 0.45 4.15 30.10
CA ASN A 173 0.95 3.28 29.02
C ASN A 173 -0.14 2.69 28.11
N LYS A 174 -1.30 3.35 28.03
CA LYS A 174 -2.39 3.01 27.12
C LYS A 174 -2.60 4.15 26.13
N ALA A 175 -2.78 3.80 24.87
CA ALA A 175 -3.27 4.75 23.88
C ALA A 175 -4.74 5.04 24.20
N LEU A 176 -5.10 6.32 24.24
CA LEU A 176 -6.49 6.76 24.44
C LEU A 176 -7.10 7.20 23.11
N LEU A 177 -6.31 7.90 22.30
CA LEU A 177 -6.72 8.40 20.99
C LEU A 177 -5.54 8.33 20.03
N SER A 178 -5.75 7.74 18.87
CA SER A 178 -4.76 7.64 17.80
C SER A 178 -5.28 8.22 16.50
N VAL A 179 -4.41 8.96 15.82
CA VAL A 179 -4.68 9.56 14.53
C VAL A 179 -3.57 9.20 13.57
N LYS A 180 -3.95 8.76 12.37
CA LYS A 180 -3.06 8.39 11.27
C LYS A 180 -3.45 9.15 10.00
N THR A 181 -2.49 9.77 9.33
CA THR A 181 -2.74 10.56 8.10
C THR A 181 -1.71 10.27 7.02
N SER A 182 -2.16 9.78 5.86
CA SER A 182 -1.31 9.65 4.68
C SER A 182 -1.09 10.99 3.99
N GLN A 183 0.10 11.16 3.40
CA GLN A 183 0.46 12.26 2.52
C GLN A 183 1.04 11.73 1.22
N VAL A 184 0.65 12.30 0.08
CA VAL A 184 1.12 11.86 -1.24
C VAL A 184 2.10 12.87 -1.81
N HIS A 185 3.25 12.41 -2.27
CA HIS A 185 4.31 13.24 -2.82
C HIS A 185 4.79 12.72 -4.17
N LEU A 186 5.17 13.63 -5.06
CA LEU A 186 5.89 13.28 -6.28
C LEU A 186 7.36 12.98 -5.94
N LEU A 187 7.92 11.92 -6.50
CA LEU A 187 9.35 11.62 -6.39
C LEU A 187 10.19 12.41 -7.40
N GLU A 188 9.58 12.75 -8.54
CA GLU A 188 10.24 13.45 -9.65
C GLU A 188 9.75 14.91 -9.77
N LYS A 189 10.61 15.77 -10.32
CA LYS A 189 10.30 17.18 -10.60
C LYS A 189 9.65 17.34 -11.97
N GLY A 190 9.05 18.51 -12.24
CA GLY A 190 8.52 18.87 -13.55
C GLY A 190 6.99 18.91 -13.65
N HIS A 191 6.29 18.69 -12.54
CA HIS A 191 4.83 18.73 -12.44
C HIS A 191 4.38 19.70 -11.33
N GLU A 192 4.86 20.94 -11.36
CA GLU A 192 4.67 21.91 -10.26
C GLU A 192 3.19 22.21 -9.95
N ALA A 193 2.33 22.16 -10.97
CA ALA A 193 0.89 22.36 -10.79
C ALA A 193 0.24 21.20 -10.01
N LEU A 194 0.66 19.97 -10.30
CA LEU A 194 0.22 18.77 -9.60
C LEU A 194 0.82 18.70 -8.19
N GLU A 195 2.11 18.99 -8.03
CA GLU A 195 2.78 19.04 -6.71
C GLU A 195 2.00 19.97 -5.77
N LYS A 196 1.63 21.17 -6.24
CA LYS A 196 0.80 22.11 -5.48
C LYS A 196 -0.59 21.56 -5.13
N ALA A 197 -1.22 20.80 -6.02
CA ALA A 197 -2.52 20.19 -5.76
C ALA A 197 -2.42 19.12 -4.67
N LEU A 198 -1.38 18.28 -4.74
CA LEU A 198 -1.09 17.27 -3.72
C LEU A 198 -0.73 17.90 -2.37
N ASP A 199 0.08 18.97 -2.34
CA ASP A 199 0.36 19.74 -1.12
C ASP A 199 -0.93 20.28 -0.46
N THR A 200 -1.85 20.78 -1.29
CA THR A 200 -3.14 21.28 -0.81
C THR A 200 -3.99 20.15 -0.22
N LEU A 201 -4.02 18.98 -0.86
CA LEU A 201 -4.68 17.79 -0.35
C LEU A 201 -4.06 17.31 0.97
N ASN A 202 -2.74 17.18 1.03
CA ASN A 202 -1.99 16.77 2.21
C ASN A 202 -2.28 17.70 3.39
N GLN A 203 -2.20 19.01 3.17
CA GLN A 203 -2.48 20.00 4.21
C GLN A 203 -3.94 19.97 4.68
N LYS A 204 -4.90 19.74 3.78
CA LYS A 204 -6.31 19.56 4.14
C LYS A 204 -6.47 18.34 5.04
N ASN A 205 -5.93 17.19 4.62
CA ASN A 205 -6.03 15.94 5.35
C ASN A 205 -5.41 16.04 6.76
N LEU A 206 -4.24 16.67 6.88
CA LEU A 206 -3.61 16.97 8.17
C LEU A 206 -4.48 17.87 9.05
N ASN A 207 -5.11 18.90 8.48
CA ASN A 207 -5.96 19.81 9.25
C ASN A 207 -7.23 19.12 9.77
N ASP A 208 -7.85 18.28 8.94
CA ASP A 208 -9.05 17.52 9.31
C ASP A 208 -8.73 16.56 10.47
N GLN A 209 -7.63 15.81 10.34
CA GLN A 209 -7.18 14.86 11.37
C GLN A 209 -6.71 15.54 12.67
N ASN A 210 -6.03 16.69 12.57
CA ASN A 210 -5.69 17.50 13.75
C ASN A 210 -6.93 18.08 14.45
N THR A 211 -7.98 18.41 13.69
CA THR A 211 -9.25 18.89 14.25
C THR A 211 -9.95 17.76 14.98
N PHE A 212 -10.07 16.59 14.36
CA PHE A 212 -10.60 15.38 14.99
C PHE A 212 -9.87 15.06 16.30
N PHE A 213 -8.52 15.07 16.28
CA PHE A 213 -7.73 14.79 17.47
C PHE A 213 -8.09 15.74 18.62
N LYS A 214 -8.10 17.07 18.35
CA LYS A 214 -8.38 18.09 19.37
C LYS A 214 -9.80 18.00 19.93
N GLU A 215 -10.77 17.72 19.07
CA GLU A 215 -12.18 17.63 19.46
C GLU A 215 -12.48 16.40 20.33
N ASN A 216 -11.72 15.32 20.17
CA ASN A 216 -11.97 14.04 20.85
C ASN A 216 -11.01 13.74 22.01
N GLN A 217 -9.90 14.47 22.16
CA GLN A 217 -8.86 14.18 23.16
C GLN A 217 -9.38 14.25 24.60
N GLU A 218 -10.09 15.33 24.97
CA GLU A 218 -10.61 15.48 26.33
C GLU A 218 -11.69 14.43 26.65
N ASP A 219 -12.54 14.12 25.68
CA ASP A 219 -13.60 13.12 25.82
C ASP A 219 -13.02 11.70 25.95
N ALA A 220 -11.97 11.36 25.20
CA ALA A 220 -11.25 10.09 25.33
C ALA A 220 -10.66 9.94 26.73
N ARG A 221 -10.05 11.00 27.28
CA ARG A 221 -9.51 11.03 28.65
C ARG A 221 -10.60 10.90 29.71
N GLN A 222 -11.72 11.61 29.54
CA GLN A 222 -12.84 11.49 30.46
C GLN A 222 -13.39 10.05 30.44
N MET A 223 -13.54 9.45 29.25
CA MET A 223 -14.00 8.08 29.11
C MET A 223 -13.06 7.09 29.80
N TYR A 224 -11.75 7.26 29.65
CA TYR A 224 -10.76 6.44 30.36
C TYR A 224 -10.89 6.55 31.88
N GLN A 225 -11.14 7.75 32.42
CA GLN A 225 -11.35 7.94 33.87
C GLN A 225 -12.63 7.28 34.38
N GLU A 226 -13.68 7.25 33.57
CA GLU A 226 -14.98 6.68 33.93
C GLU A 226 -15.05 5.16 33.74
N ALA A 227 -14.39 4.64 32.71
CA ALA A 227 -14.43 3.23 32.29
C ALA A 227 -13.07 2.77 31.70
N PRO A 228 -12.02 2.66 32.52
CA PRO A 228 -10.66 2.32 32.07
C PRO A 228 -10.54 0.93 31.43
N GLU A 229 -11.49 0.03 31.70
CA GLU A 229 -11.60 -1.30 31.08
C GLU A 229 -11.90 -1.25 29.58
N MET A 230 -12.52 -0.17 29.08
CA MET A 230 -12.76 -0.02 27.64
C MET A 230 -11.49 0.25 26.84
N PHE A 231 -10.40 0.61 27.52
CA PHE A 231 -9.10 0.91 26.94
C PHE A 231 -8.04 -0.15 27.32
N GLU A 232 -8.45 -1.36 27.71
CA GLU A 232 -7.49 -2.42 28.04
C GLU A 232 -6.79 -2.98 26.79
N ASP A 233 -7.57 -3.30 25.76
CA ASP A 233 -7.08 -3.81 24.47
C ASP A 233 -7.58 -2.96 23.29
N SER A 234 -7.91 -1.69 23.55
CA SER A 234 -8.59 -0.84 22.57
C SER A 234 -8.30 0.64 22.85
N HIS A 235 -8.54 1.49 21.84
CA HIS A 235 -8.42 2.93 21.95
C HIS A 235 -9.33 3.61 20.93
N TRP A 236 -9.56 4.91 21.06
CA TRP A 236 -10.25 5.65 20.01
C TRP A 236 -9.28 5.91 18.86
N GLU A 237 -9.78 5.86 17.64
CA GLU A 237 -8.91 5.96 16.46
C GLU A 237 -9.59 6.70 15.32
N SER A 238 -8.78 7.44 14.55
CA SER A 238 -9.12 7.87 13.20
C SER A 238 -7.95 7.67 12.26
N GLU A 239 -8.23 7.08 11.10
CA GLU A 239 -7.27 6.90 10.04
C GLU A 239 -7.76 7.56 8.77
N LEU A 240 -6.91 8.38 8.15
CA LEU A 240 -7.07 8.86 6.80
C LEU A 240 -5.92 8.31 5.97
N THR A 241 -6.25 7.35 5.10
CA THR A 241 -5.28 6.67 4.24
C THR A 241 -5.52 7.02 2.78
N VAL A 242 -4.46 7.05 1.99
CA VAL A 242 -4.54 7.32 0.55
C VAL A 242 -3.80 6.23 -0.22
N MET A 243 -4.48 5.64 -1.20
CA MET A 243 -3.92 4.68 -2.14
C MET A 243 -3.88 5.30 -3.53
N ALA A 244 -2.74 5.25 -4.22
CA ALA A 244 -2.66 5.59 -5.63
C ALA A 244 -3.10 4.40 -6.49
N LEU A 245 -4.00 4.65 -7.42
CA LEU A 245 -4.59 3.63 -8.29
C LEU A 245 -4.06 3.73 -9.73
N ARG A 246 -3.67 4.94 -10.13
CA ARG A 246 -3.09 5.27 -11.42
C ARG A 246 -2.32 6.58 -11.29
N ALA A 247 -1.09 6.64 -11.80
CA ALA A 247 -0.29 7.85 -11.81
C ALA A 247 0.51 7.92 -13.10
N ASP A 248 0.09 8.77 -14.04
CA ASP A 248 0.73 8.93 -15.34
C ASP A 248 0.67 10.38 -15.85
N GLU A 249 1.25 10.64 -17.02
CA GLU A 249 1.28 11.95 -17.68
C GLU A 249 -0.11 12.55 -17.98
N THR A 250 -1.18 11.76 -17.90
CA THR A 250 -2.56 12.20 -18.09
C THR A 250 -3.22 12.52 -16.76
N VAL A 251 -3.15 11.57 -15.80
CA VAL A 251 -3.88 11.66 -14.53
C VAL A 251 -3.12 11.07 -13.34
N VAL A 252 -3.40 11.61 -12.15
CA VAL A 252 -3.17 10.92 -10.87
C VAL A 252 -4.53 10.63 -10.25
N SER A 253 -4.88 9.34 -10.14
CA SER A 253 -6.10 8.87 -9.49
C SER A 253 -5.77 8.19 -8.16
N LEU A 254 -6.41 8.67 -7.11
CA LEU A 254 -6.23 8.27 -5.73
C LEU A 254 -7.55 7.78 -5.14
N GLN A 255 -7.51 6.79 -4.26
CA GLN A 255 -8.59 6.46 -3.35
C GLN A 255 -8.20 6.92 -1.95
N GLN A 256 -8.98 7.83 -1.36
CA GLN A 256 -8.87 8.22 0.03
C GLN A 256 -9.88 7.44 0.86
N ARG A 257 -9.42 6.78 1.92
CA ARG A 257 -10.26 6.08 2.90
C ARG A 257 -10.14 6.77 4.25
N GLU A 258 -11.28 7.15 4.80
CA GLU A 258 -11.45 7.72 6.13
C GLU A 258 -12.12 6.67 7.02
N TYR A 259 -11.47 6.34 8.12
CA TYR A 259 -11.92 5.38 9.11
C TYR A 259 -11.94 6.06 10.49
N SER A 260 -12.94 5.75 11.31
CA SER A 260 -12.93 6.14 12.71
C SER A 260 -13.71 5.19 13.60
N TRP A 261 -13.25 5.03 14.84
CA TRP A 261 -13.93 4.24 15.85
C TRP A 261 -13.75 4.87 17.23
N LEU A 262 -14.87 5.14 17.91
CA LEU A 262 -14.94 5.83 19.20
C LEU A 262 -15.64 4.96 20.27
N GLY A 263 -15.47 3.63 20.23
CA GLY A 263 -16.09 2.72 21.20
C GLY A 263 -17.51 2.24 20.88
N GLY A 264 -17.92 2.32 19.60
CA GLY A 264 -19.25 1.90 19.13
C GLY A 264 -19.33 0.44 18.68
N ALA A 265 -20.53 0.01 18.25
CA ALA A 265 -20.77 -1.36 17.77
C ALA A 265 -19.94 -1.73 16.53
N HIS A 266 -19.62 -0.75 15.70
CA HIS A 266 -18.80 -0.90 14.50
C HIS A 266 -18.11 0.44 14.17
N PRO A 267 -17.04 0.43 13.38
CA PRO A 267 -16.40 1.66 12.91
C PRO A 267 -17.25 2.38 11.86
N ASN A 268 -16.91 3.65 11.63
CA ASN A 268 -17.34 4.40 10.46
C ASN A 268 -16.25 4.30 9.39
N THR A 269 -16.63 4.07 8.14
CA THR A 269 -15.69 4.04 7.02
C THR A 269 -16.30 4.73 5.81
N TYR A 270 -15.57 5.67 5.24
CA TYR A 270 -15.94 6.40 4.04
C TYR A 270 -14.78 6.35 3.05
N SER A 271 -15.06 6.11 1.77
CA SER A 271 -14.08 6.16 0.71
C SER A 271 -14.52 7.13 -0.37
N ARG A 272 -13.59 7.94 -0.85
CA ARG A 272 -13.76 8.81 -2.01
C ARG A 272 -12.62 8.63 -2.99
N GLY A 273 -12.91 8.81 -4.27
CA GLY A 273 -11.86 8.95 -5.26
C GLY A 273 -11.53 10.41 -5.53
N ILE A 274 -10.27 10.66 -5.83
CA ILE A 274 -9.72 11.98 -6.16
C ILE A 274 -8.91 11.78 -7.43
N CYS A 275 -9.21 12.53 -8.49
CA CYS A 275 -8.51 12.42 -9.76
C CYS A 275 -7.98 13.79 -10.18
N TYR A 276 -6.68 13.94 -10.36
CA TYR A 276 -6.07 15.17 -10.86
C TYR A 276 -5.65 15.01 -12.32
N ASP A 277 -5.86 16.04 -13.12
CA ASP A 277 -5.15 16.20 -14.39
C ASP A 277 -3.68 16.53 -14.08
N THR A 278 -2.77 15.67 -14.54
CA THR A 278 -1.35 15.73 -14.19
C THR A 278 -0.69 17.04 -14.61
N LYS A 279 -1.10 17.59 -15.74
CA LYS A 279 -0.48 18.79 -16.30
C LYS A 279 -0.92 20.06 -15.60
N THR A 280 -2.19 20.14 -15.22
CA THR A 280 -2.82 21.36 -14.70
C THR A 280 -3.02 21.35 -13.20
N GLY A 281 -2.93 20.19 -12.55
CA GLY A 281 -3.26 20.00 -11.13
C GLY A 281 -4.76 20.19 -10.84
N LYS A 282 -5.61 20.26 -11.87
CA LYS A 282 -7.06 20.42 -11.70
C LYS A 282 -7.67 19.09 -11.23
N GLU A 283 -8.45 19.12 -10.15
CA GLU A 283 -9.32 17.99 -9.79
C GLU A 283 -10.41 17.80 -10.85
N LEU A 284 -10.50 16.59 -11.39
CA LEU A 284 -11.45 16.17 -12.41
C LEU A 284 -12.69 15.58 -11.75
N SER A 285 -13.85 15.94 -12.28
CA SER A 285 -15.13 15.27 -12.00
C SER A 285 -15.36 14.10 -12.96
N LEU A 286 -16.31 13.21 -12.63
CA LEU A 286 -16.71 12.14 -13.55
C LEU A 286 -17.21 12.70 -14.89
N GLN A 287 -17.90 13.86 -14.87
CA GLN A 287 -18.32 14.56 -16.09
C GLN A 287 -17.14 15.07 -16.92
N ASP A 288 -16.02 15.47 -16.30
CA ASP A 288 -14.84 15.94 -17.03
C ASP A 288 -14.18 14.82 -17.85
N ILE A 289 -14.35 13.55 -17.45
CA ILE A 289 -13.78 12.38 -18.15
C ILE A 289 -14.78 11.64 -19.03
N ALA A 290 -16.08 11.85 -18.82
CA ALA A 290 -17.13 11.20 -19.59
C ALA A 290 -17.20 11.72 -21.05
N ALA A 291 -17.43 10.80 -21.98
CA ALA A 291 -17.89 11.10 -23.33
C ALA A 291 -19.43 10.94 -23.43
N ASP A 292 -19.99 10.00 -22.66
CA ASP A 292 -21.43 9.80 -22.49
C ASP A 292 -21.76 9.58 -21.01
N TYR A 293 -22.07 10.67 -20.31
CA TYR A 293 -22.34 10.64 -18.87
C TYR A 293 -23.65 9.92 -18.53
N ASP A 294 -24.69 10.09 -19.36
CA ASP A 294 -25.97 9.41 -19.17
C ASP A 294 -25.82 7.91 -19.43
N GLY A 295 -25.01 7.52 -20.42
CA GLY A 295 -24.65 6.13 -20.68
C GLY A 295 -23.90 5.46 -19.52
N ILE A 296 -23.03 6.18 -18.81
CA ILE A 296 -22.37 5.69 -17.59
C ILE A 296 -23.42 5.42 -16.50
N TYR A 297 -24.35 6.35 -16.27
CA TYR A 297 -25.43 6.17 -15.30
C TYR A 297 -26.30 4.95 -15.63
N ASP A 298 -26.72 4.82 -16.89
CA ASP A 298 -27.56 3.69 -17.34
C ASP A 298 -26.84 2.35 -17.14
N TYR A 299 -25.54 2.29 -17.47
CA TYR A 299 -24.70 1.12 -17.23
C TYR A 299 -24.66 0.76 -15.74
N VAL A 300 -24.45 1.75 -14.87
CA VAL A 300 -24.41 1.53 -13.41
C VAL A 300 -25.73 1.00 -12.89
N CYS A 301 -26.87 1.58 -13.28
CA CYS A 301 -28.18 1.09 -12.89
C CYS A 301 -28.42 -0.35 -13.35
N GLN A 302 -27.98 -0.71 -14.56
CA GLN A 302 -28.07 -2.07 -15.06
C GLN A 302 -27.21 -3.02 -14.22
N LYS A 303 -25.93 -2.69 -13.98
CA LYS A 303 -24.99 -3.55 -13.27
C LYS A 303 -25.32 -3.77 -11.80
N LEU A 304 -25.85 -2.76 -11.13
CA LEU A 304 -26.32 -2.92 -9.75
C LEU A 304 -27.34 -4.06 -9.62
N VAL A 305 -28.26 -4.20 -10.57
CA VAL A 305 -29.29 -5.27 -10.57
C VAL A 305 -28.73 -6.62 -11.05
N GLU A 306 -27.79 -6.61 -11.99
CA GLU A 306 -27.20 -7.86 -12.53
C GLU A 306 -26.24 -8.54 -11.56
N GLU A 307 -25.50 -7.76 -10.78
CA GLU A 307 -24.34 -8.24 -10.01
C GLU A 307 -24.63 -8.40 -8.52
N ASN A 308 -25.81 -7.96 -8.06
CA ASN A 308 -26.20 -8.01 -6.66
C ASN A 308 -27.59 -8.63 -6.49
N ASP A 309 -27.84 -9.18 -5.30
CA ASP A 309 -29.20 -9.55 -4.91
C ASP A 309 -30.01 -8.27 -4.65
N PRO A 310 -31.09 -7.99 -5.41
CA PRO A 310 -31.87 -6.76 -5.26
C PRO A 310 -32.42 -6.54 -3.85
N ASP A 311 -32.60 -7.62 -3.06
CA ASP A 311 -33.13 -7.54 -1.69
C ASP A 311 -32.13 -6.92 -0.69
N ILE A 312 -30.86 -6.72 -1.07
CA ILE A 312 -29.87 -6.05 -0.20
C ILE A 312 -30.03 -4.54 -0.20
N PHE A 313 -30.63 -3.96 -1.24
CA PHE A 313 -30.74 -2.52 -1.39
C PHE A 313 -31.87 -1.93 -0.54
N PHE A 314 -31.76 -0.65 -0.20
CA PHE A 314 -32.85 0.06 0.43
C PHE A 314 -34.03 0.27 -0.52
N GLU A 315 -35.23 0.41 0.05
CA GLU A 315 -36.41 0.79 -0.73
C GLU A 315 -36.19 2.18 -1.36
N GLY A 316 -36.30 2.27 -2.69
CA GLY A 316 -36.09 3.51 -3.44
C GLY A 316 -34.62 3.87 -3.68
N TYR A 317 -33.69 2.92 -3.56
CA TYR A 317 -32.27 3.17 -3.82
C TYR A 317 -32.01 3.76 -5.21
N GLU A 318 -32.85 3.50 -6.20
CA GLU A 318 -32.73 4.03 -7.55
C GLU A 318 -32.82 5.57 -7.58
N ASP A 319 -33.68 6.16 -6.73
CA ASP A 319 -33.78 7.61 -6.59
C ASP A 319 -32.51 8.18 -5.93
N THR A 320 -31.91 7.44 -4.99
CA THR A 320 -30.63 7.80 -4.38
C THR A 320 -29.49 7.74 -5.40
N VAL A 321 -29.36 6.66 -6.17
CA VAL A 321 -28.35 6.53 -7.25
C VAL A 321 -28.48 7.70 -8.23
N LYS A 322 -29.71 8.03 -8.64
CA LYS A 322 -29.97 9.16 -9.53
C LYS A 322 -29.57 10.51 -8.92
N ALA A 323 -29.90 10.74 -7.65
CA ALA A 323 -29.53 11.96 -6.93
C ALA A 323 -28.00 12.11 -6.82
N MET A 324 -27.26 11.02 -6.60
CA MET A 324 -25.79 11.04 -6.53
C MET A 324 -25.14 11.39 -7.88
N PHE A 325 -25.76 11.00 -9.01
CA PHE A 325 -25.26 11.30 -10.36
C PHE A 325 -25.61 12.70 -10.88
N TYR A 326 -26.83 13.18 -10.62
CA TYR A 326 -27.35 14.40 -11.23
C TYR A 326 -27.61 15.54 -10.24
N GLY A 327 -27.32 15.30 -8.96
CA GLY A 327 -27.74 16.17 -7.87
C GLY A 327 -29.20 15.90 -7.44
N GLY A 328 -29.50 16.20 -6.18
CA GLY A 328 -30.81 15.97 -5.58
C GLY A 328 -30.96 16.73 -4.26
N GLU A 329 -31.64 16.11 -3.29
CA GLU A 329 -31.73 16.64 -1.93
C GLU A 329 -30.33 16.82 -1.31
N PRO A 330 -30.11 17.83 -0.44
CA PRO A 330 -28.79 18.17 0.11
C PRO A 330 -28.10 17.04 0.88
N ASP A 331 -28.88 16.07 1.35
CA ASP A 331 -28.40 14.98 2.21
C ASP A 331 -27.66 13.88 1.41
N TYR A 332 -27.79 13.87 0.08
CA TYR A 332 -27.08 12.90 -0.78
C TYR A 332 -25.75 13.49 -1.28
N GLY A 333 -24.64 12.81 -0.94
CA GLY A 333 -23.34 13.12 -1.51
C GLY A 333 -23.29 12.86 -3.02
N SER A 334 -22.27 13.39 -3.70
CA SER A 334 -22.01 13.02 -5.10
C SER A 334 -21.54 11.57 -5.20
N VAL A 335 -21.78 10.94 -6.35
CA VAL A 335 -21.26 9.61 -6.64
C VAL A 335 -19.74 9.59 -6.51
N GLN A 336 -19.20 8.59 -5.80
CA GLN A 336 -17.76 8.40 -5.66
C GLN A 336 -17.25 7.52 -6.78
N TRP A 337 -16.08 7.83 -7.30
CA TRP A 337 -15.50 7.10 -8.41
C TRP A 337 -13.98 7.25 -8.42
N PHE A 338 -13.29 6.29 -9.01
CA PHE A 338 -11.85 6.39 -9.27
C PHE A 338 -11.50 5.72 -10.59
N LEU A 339 -10.35 6.11 -11.12
CA LEU A 339 -9.86 5.71 -12.43
C LEU A 339 -8.64 4.82 -12.25
N MET A 340 -8.76 3.58 -12.72
CA MET A 340 -7.63 2.66 -12.82
C MET A 340 -7.09 2.69 -14.26
N ASN A 341 -6.08 1.89 -14.54
CA ASN A 341 -5.56 1.78 -15.90
C ASN A 341 -6.67 1.32 -16.85
N ASP A 342 -7.34 0.20 -16.56
CA ASP A 342 -8.21 -0.51 -17.51
C ASP A 342 -9.73 -0.26 -17.32
N ARG A 343 -10.12 0.48 -16.29
CA ARG A 343 -11.52 0.69 -15.92
C ARG A 343 -11.75 1.97 -15.13
N VAL A 344 -13.00 2.41 -15.11
CA VAL A 344 -13.52 3.31 -14.06
C VAL A 344 -14.32 2.47 -13.08
N VAL A 345 -14.17 2.76 -11.79
CA VAL A 345 -14.97 2.12 -10.73
C VAL A 345 -15.87 3.17 -10.11
N ILE A 346 -17.17 2.89 -10.08
CA ILE A 346 -18.17 3.64 -9.32
C ILE A 346 -18.32 2.98 -7.97
N LEU A 347 -18.27 3.77 -6.89
CA LEU A 347 -18.32 3.30 -5.52
C LEU A 347 -19.50 3.93 -4.78
N PHE A 348 -20.30 3.07 -4.16
CA PHE A 348 -21.31 3.44 -3.17
C PHE A 348 -20.79 3.01 -1.80
N ASN A 349 -20.65 3.97 -0.88
CA ASN A 349 -20.24 3.72 0.48
C ASN A 349 -21.31 2.95 1.25
N GLN A 350 -20.91 2.42 2.40
CA GLN A 350 -21.85 1.84 3.37
C GLN A 350 -22.96 2.87 3.67
N TYR A 351 -24.20 2.39 3.71
CA TYR A 351 -25.41 3.22 3.88
C TYR A 351 -25.82 4.12 2.70
N ASP A 352 -25.06 4.22 1.61
CA ASP A 352 -25.51 5.01 0.45
C ASP A 352 -26.77 4.38 -0.16
N ILE A 353 -26.71 3.09 -0.49
CA ILE A 353 -27.80 2.36 -1.16
C ILE A 353 -28.16 1.02 -0.50
N ALA A 354 -27.36 0.58 0.48
CA ALA A 354 -27.53 -0.69 1.19
C ALA A 354 -27.09 -0.58 2.66
N PRO A 355 -27.56 -1.47 3.56
CA PRO A 355 -27.15 -1.49 4.96
C PRO A 355 -25.64 -1.68 5.13
N TYR A 356 -25.08 -1.26 6.28
CA TYR A 356 -23.68 -1.46 6.65
C TYR A 356 -23.13 -2.86 6.36
N ALA A 357 -23.92 -3.90 6.66
CA ALA A 357 -23.53 -5.29 6.52
C ALA A 357 -23.30 -5.72 5.06
N ALA A 358 -23.80 -4.96 4.08
CA ALA A 358 -23.51 -5.18 2.67
C ALA A 358 -22.11 -4.67 2.27
N GLY A 359 -21.46 -3.87 3.13
CA GLY A 359 -20.18 -3.24 2.81
C GLY A 359 -20.31 -2.12 1.78
N GLN A 360 -19.20 -1.83 1.11
CA GLN A 360 -19.19 -0.93 -0.04
C GLN A 360 -19.65 -1.70 -1.28
N ILE A 361 -20.44 -1.06 -2.14
CA ILE A 361 -20.90 -1.64 -3.40
C ILE A 361 -20.17 -0.92 -4.54
N CYS A 362 -19.46 -1.67 -5.37
CA CYS A 362 -18.74 -1.13 -6.52
C CYS A 362 -19.36 -1.62 -7.82
N VAL A 363 -19.38 -0.76 -8.84
CA VAL A 363 -19.65 -1.13 -10.22
C VAL A 363 -18.41 -0.82 -11.04
N GLU A 364 -17.83 -1.85 -11.65
CA GLU A 364 -16.66 -1.71 -12.52
C GLU A 364 -17.11 -1.51 -13.97
N ILE A 365 -16.48 -0.54 -14.65
CA ILE A 365 -16.75 -0.20 -16.04
C ILE A 365 -15.45 -0.38 -16.85
N PRO A 366 -15.15 -1.61 -17.33
CA PRO A 366 -13.96 -1.87 -18.12
C PRO A 366 -13.99 -1.12 -19.46
N PHE A 367 -12.88 -0.51 -19.84
CA PHE A 367 -12.78 0.24 -21.10
C PHE A 367 -12.95 -0.65 -22.33
N ALA A 368 -12.43 -1.89 -22.27
CA ALA A 368 -12.50 -2.84 -23.38
C ALA A 368 -13.94 -3.21 -23.79
N GLU A 369 -14.88 -3.18 -22.84
CA GLU A 369 -16.28 -3.58 -23.05
C GLU A 369 -17.21 -2.38 -23.27
N ASN A 370 -16.78 -1.18 -22.85
CA ASN A 370 -17.61 0.02 -22.76
C ASN A 370 -17.05 1.21 -23.55
N ALA A 371 -16.49 0.92 -24.73
CA ALA A 371 -15.88 1.92 -25.60
C ALA A 371 -16.85 3.07 -25.91
N GLY A 372 -16.40 4.30 -25.69
CA GLY A 372 -17.18 5.51 -25.99
C GLY A 372 -17.98 6.08 -24.83
N LEU A 373 -18.01 5.43 -23.66
CA LEU A 373 -18.53 6.05 -22.43
C LEU A 373 -17.57 7.12 -21.89
N PHE A 374 -16.27 6.96 -22.12
CA PHE A 374 -15.23 7.86 -21.62
C PHE A 374 -14.49 8.57 -22.75
N GLN A 375 -13.90 9.72 -22.44
CA GLN A 375 -13.04 10.39 -23.41
C GLN A 375 -11.77 9.58 -23.64
N LYS A 376 -11.44 9.36 -24.90
CA LYS A 376 -10.35 8.48 -25.35
C LYS A 376 -8.98 8.75 -24.71
N GLN A 377 -8.71 9.96 -24.24
CA GLN A 377 -7.44 10.29 -23.58
C GLN A 377 -7.30 9.64 -22.19
N TYR A 378 -8.41 9.28 -21.53
CA TYR A 378 -8.40 8.61 -20.23
C TYR A 378 -8.49 7.09 -20.33
N GLU A 379 -8.88 6.56 -21.49
CA GLU A 379 -8.89 5.12 -21.76
C GLU A 379 -7.44 4.63 -21.96
N THR A 380 -7.10 3.48 -21.38
CA THR A 380 -5.87 2.75 -21.71
C THR A 380 -6.17 1.55 -22.61
N SER A 381 -5.16 1.09 -23.33
CA SER A 381 -5.16 -0.24 -23.97
C SER A 381 -4.25 -1.24 -23.27
N LYS A 382 -3.63 -0.85 -22.15
CA LYS A 382 -2.84 -1.75 -21.29
C LYS A 382 -3.72 -2.90 -20.80
N THR A 383 -3.21 -4.13 -20.91
CA THR A 383 -3.81 -5.30 -20.27
C THR A 383 -3.14 -5.61 -18.94
N SER A 384 -1.99 -5.00 -18.67
CA SER A 384 -1.35 -5.02 -17.35
C SER A 384 -2.22 -4.36 -16.30
N TYR A 385 -2.12 -4.88 -15.07
CA TYR A 385 -2.80 -4.32 -13.91
C TYR A 385 -2.01 -4.60 -12.64
N VAL A 386 -2.31 -3.80 -11.62
CA VAL A 386 -1.81 -4.01 -10.26
C VAL A 386 -3.01 -3.98 -9.32
N LYS A 387 -3.11 -4.97 -8.44
CA LYS A 387 -4.12 -5.02 -7.37
C LYS A 387 -3.43 -5.17 -6.04
N GLN A 388 -3.76 -4.31 -5.08
CA GLN A 388 -3.33 -4.54 -3.70
C GLN A 388 -4.05 -5.77 -3.14
N ILE A 389 -3.36 -6.53 -2.30
CA ILE A 389 -3.90 -7.66 -1.56
C ILE A 389 -3.35 -7.61 -0.13
N GLN A 390 -4.24 -7.60 0.84
CA GLN A 390 -3.88 -7.71 2.25
C GLN A 390 -3.83 -9.17 2.71
N GLU A 391 -3.13 -9.43 3.80
CA GLU A 391 -3.06 -10.77 4.37
C GLU A 391 -4.46 -11.27 4.74
N ASN A 392 -4.79 -12.51 4.39
CA ASN A 392 -6.11 -13.14 4.52
C ASN A 392 -7.21 -12.55 3.62
N GLU A 393 -6.91 -11.57 2.77
CA GLU A 393 -7.81 -11.11 1.72
C GLU A 393 -7.83 -12.11 0.57
N ILE A 394 -8.98 -12.21 -0.11
CA ILE A 394 -9.11 -12.94 -1.36
C ILE A 394 -9.23 -11.93 -2.50
N GLN A 395 -8.33 -12.02 -3.47
CA GLN A 395 -8.41 -11.29 -4.72
C GLN A 395 -8.74 -12.25 -5.86
N GLU A 396 -9.60 -11.81 -6.77
CA GLU A 396 -10.02 -12.58 -7.94
C GLU A 396 -9.34 -12.05 -9.21
N ALA A 397 -8.65 -12.93 -9.94
CA ALA A 397 -7.94 -12.59 -11.16
C ALA A 397 -7.73 -13.81 -12.06
N ASP A 398 -7.77 -13.62 -13.38
CA ASP A 398 -7.34 -14.65 -14.34
C ASP A 398 -5.80 -14.62 -14.40
N VAL A 399 -5.15 -15.46 -13.60
CA VAL A 399 -3.70 -15.42 -13.44
C VAL A 399 -2.98 -16.24 -14.50
N ASN A 400 -3.69 -17.16 -15.16
CA ASN A 400 -3.13 -18.15 -16.09
C ASN A 400 -3.54 -17.91 -17.57
N GLY A 401 -4.44 -16.95 -17.82
CA GLY A 401 -4.91 -16.55 -19.14
C GLY A 401 -5.96 -17.47 -19.77
N ASP A 402 -6.68 -18.28 -18.98
CA ASP A 402 -7.70 -19.22 -19.48
C ASP A 402 -9.10 -18.61 -19.59
N GLY A 403 -9.26 -17.35 -19.19
CA GLY A 403 -10.52 -16.59 -19.21
C GLY A 403 -11.39 -16.79 -17.97
N LYS A 404 -10.92 -17.53 -16.95
CA LYS A 404 -11.60 -17.66 -15.66
C LYS A 404 -10.77 -17.00 -14.57
N LYS A 405 -11.44 -16.40 -13.60
CA LYS A 405 -10.77 -15.85 -12.43
C LYS A 405 -10.51 -16.96 -11.42
N GLU A 406 -9.29 -16.98 -10.89
CA GLU A 406 -8.91 -17.72 -9.69
C GLU A 406 -9.03 -16.84 -8.44
N ALA A 407 -9.24 -17.49 -7.30
CA ALA A 407 -9.16 -16.89 -5.97
C ALA A 407 -7.72 -16.97 -5.44
N ILE A 408 -7.07 -15.81 -5.25
CA ILE A 408 -5.71 -15.67 -4.72
C ILE A 408 -5.80 -15.17 -3.28
N SER A 409 -5.07 -15.81 -2.37
CA SER A 409 -4.88 -15.33 -1.00
C SER A 409 -3.53 -15.73 -0.44
N TYR A 410 -3.10 -15.06 0.64
CA TYR A 410 -1.91 -15.46 1.36
C TYR A 410 -2.05 -15.26 2.88
N THR A 411 -1.25 -16.02 3.64
CA THR A 411 -1.12 -15.90 5.10
C THR A 411 0.33 -16.07 5.54
N VAL A 412 0.69 -15.53 6.69
CA VAL A 412 2.02 -15.70 7.31
C VAL A 412 1.86 -16.38 8.68
N ASP A 413 2.50 -17.54 8.85
CA ASP A 413 2.46 -18.33 10.09
C ASP A 413 3.41 -17.77 11.15
N ARG A 414 2.92 -16.82 11.93
CA ARG A 414 3.69 -16.15 13.00
C ARG A 414 3.73 -16.92 14.30
N ASP A 415 4.88 -16.87 14.96
CA ASP A 415 5.04 -17.45 16.30
C ASP A 415 4.31 -16.66 17.39
N GLU A 416 4.43 -17.11 18.65
CA GLU A 416 3.76 -16.48 19.80
C GLU A 416 4.18 -15.02 20.08
N TYR A 417 5.27 -14.58 19.46
CA TYR A 417 5.80 -13.21 19.56
C TYR A 417 5.49 -12.37 18.32
N GLY A 418 4.71 -12.90 17.37
CA GLY A 418 4.39 -12.23 16.11
C GLY A 418 5.55 -12.25 15.10
N ILE A 419 6.58 -13.07 15.33
CA ILE A 419 7.81 -13.04 14.55
C ILE A 419 7.70 -13.99 13.36
N GLY A 420 7.71 -13.39 12.18
CA GLY A 420 7.94 -14.00 10.87
C GLY A 420 7.26 -15.36 10.62
N GLY A 421 7.87 -16.21 9.81
CA GLY A 421 7.45 -17.61 9.62
C GLY A 421 7.00 -17.97 8.20
N ALA A 422 6.35 -19.13 8.05
CA ALA A 422 6.03 -19.69 6.73
C ALA A 422 4.93 -18.89 6.04
N ILE A 423 5.18 -18.50 4.79
CA ILE A 423 4.19 -17.88 3.92
C ILE A 423 3.41 -19.01 3.25
N THR A 424 2.08 -18.94 3.31
CA THR A 424 1.20 -19.80 2.51
C THR A 424 0.52 -18.95 1.45
N VAL A 425 0.84 -19.20 0.17
CA VAL A 425 0.13 -18.59 -0.96
C VAL A 425 -0.83 -19.62 -1.54
N THR A 426 -2.08 -19.24 -1.73
CA THR A 426 -3.14 -20.08 -2.29
C THR A 426 -3.66 -19.47 -3.59
N CYS A 427 -3.84 -20.32 -4.60
CA CYS A 427 -4.50 -20.01 -5.86
C CYS A 427 -5.54 -21.12 -6.11
N ASP A 428 -6.82 -20.80 -5.92
CA ASP A 428 -7.92 -21.76 -5.86
C ASP A 428 -7.64 -22.98 -4.95
N SER A 429 -7.45 -24.15 -5.56
CA SER A 429 -7.24 -25.42 -4.88
C SER A 429 -5.76 -25.78 -4.72
N THR A 430 -4.86 -24.95 -5.26
CA THR A 430 -3.42 -25.14 -5.16
C THR A 430 -2.84 -24.18 -4.14
N SER A 431 -1.79 -24.62 -3.46
CA SER A 431 -1.06 -23.76 -2.53
C SER A 431 0.40 -24.13 -2.43
N LEU A 432 1.21 -23.13 -2.08
CA LEU A 432 2.61 -23.28 -1.71
C LEU A 432 2.77 -22.78 -0.29
N ASN A 433 3.44 -23.57 0.55
CA ASN A 433 3.87 -23.16 1.88
C ASN A 433 5.40 -23.15 1.92
N THR A 434 6.00 -22.06 2.39
CA THR A 434 7.45 -21.84 2.35
C THR A 434 8.22 -22.48 3.52
N GLU A 435 7.59 -23.21 4.44
CA GLU A 435 8.24 -23.82 5.62
C GLU A 435 9.53 -24.59 5.26
N LYS A 436 9.49 -25.37 4.17
CA LYS A 436 10.67 -26.13 3.71
C LYS A 436 11.77 -25.25 3.10
N LEU A 437 11.39 -24.11 2.53
CA LEU A 437 12.31 -23.14 1.92
C LEU A 437 13.05 -22.34 2.99
N ILE A 438 12.37 -21.96 4.08
CA ILE A 438 12.97 -21.20 5.20
C ILE A 438 14.19 -21.91 5.80
N SER A 439 14.13 -23.25 5.90
CA SER A 439 15.27 -24.03 6.42
C SER A 439 16.50 -24.05 5.48
N GLN A 440 16.33 -23.61 4.23
CA GLN A 440 17.32 -23.66 3.15
C GLN A 440 17.73 -22.25 2.68
N ASP A 441 16.94 -21.23 3.00
CA ASP A 441 17.06 -19.86 2.48
C ASP A 441 16.59 -18.86 3.55
N TYR A 442 17.45 -17.88 3.87
CA TYR A 442 17.15 -16.83 4.86
C TYR A 442 16.06 -15.86 4.38
N GLY A 443 15.68 -15.91 3.10
CA GLY A 443 14.76 -14.95 2.49
C GLY A 443 13.31 -15.39 2.33
N ALA A 444 12.94 -16.65 2.56
CA ALA A 444 11.60 -17.17 2.22
C ALA A 444 10.55 -17.12 3.35
N SER A 445 10.87 -16.46 4.46
CA SER A 445 9.95 -16.24 5.59
C SER A 445 9.20 -14.92 5.43
N GLY A 446 7.98 -14.84 5.96
CA GLY A 446 7.31 -13.56 6.15
C GLY A 446 7.84 -12.81 7.38
N GLY A 447 7.29 -11.62 7.63
CA GLY A 447 7.66 -10.73 8.75
C GLY A 447 6.51 -10.40 9.70
N TYR A 448 6.71 -9.37 10.54
CA TYR A 448 5.70 -8.91 11.51
C TYR A 448 4.45 -8.39 10.82
N SER A 449 4.63 -7.51 9.85
CA SER A 449 3.58 -7.05 8.95
C SER A 449 3.79 -7.67 7.57
N SER A 450 2.70 -7.77 6.81
CA SER A 450 2.77 -8.15 5.42
C SER A 450 1.68 -7.49 4.61
N GLU A 451 2.08 -6.91 3.48
CA GLU A 451 1.18 -6.34 2.48
C GLU A 451 1.65 -6.78 1.09
N GLY A 452 0.72 -6.88 0.14
CA GLY A 452 1.04 -7.43 -1.16
C GLY A 452 0.43 -6.69 -2.33
N TYR A 453 1.02 -6.96 -3.50
CA TYR A 453 0.51 -6.59 -4.81
C TYR A 453 0.44 -7.84 -5.70
N LEU A 454 -0.73 -8.07 -6.28
CA LEU A 454 -0.91 -8.94 -7.43
C LEU A 454 -0.63 -8.12 -8.69
N ILE A 455 0.41 -8.48 -9.42
CA ILE A 455 0.94 -7.73 -10.56
C ILE A 455 0.81 -8.59 -11.81
N HIS A 456 0.06 -8.10 -12.80
CA HIS A 456 -0.07 -8.73 -14.11
C HIS A 456 0.61 -7.88 -15.17
N THR A 457 1.50 -8.49 -15.95
CA THR A 457 2.31 -7.83 -16.97
C THR A 457 1.66 -7.91 -18.35
N GLU A 458 2.09 -7.05 -19.29
CA GLU A 458 1.57 -7.03 -20.66
C GLU A 458 1.84 -8.34 -21.44
N ASP A 459 2.89 -9.10 -21.08
CA ASP A 459 3.20 -10.40 -21.67
C ASP A 459 2.37 -11.57 -21.08
N GLY A 460 1.40 -11.25 -20.22
CA GLY A 460 0.44 -12.20 -19.66
C GLY A 460 0.97 -13.02 -18.49
N LYS A 461 2.01 -12.53 -17.79
CA LYS A 461 2.50 -13.14 -16.55
C LYS A 461 1.85 -12.50 -15.34
N THR A 462 1.71 -13.28 -14.28
CA THR A 462 1.12 -12.81 -13.03
C THR A 462 2.02 -13.18 -11.87
N TYR A 463 2.39 -12.18 -11.07
CA TYR A 463 3.25 -12.33 -9.90
C TYR A 463 2.54 -11.79 -8.65
N LEU A 464 2.84 -12.39 -7.50
CA LEU A 464 2.48 -11.87 -6.19
C LEU A 464 3.75 -11.37 -5.50
N TYR A 465 3.79 -10.07 -5.24
CA TYR A 465 4.85 -9.43 -4.48
C TYR A 465 4.35 -9.20 -3.06
N LEU A 466 5.10 -9.65 -2.06
CA LEU A 466 4.78 -9.46 -0.65
C LEU A 466 5.93 -8.71 0.02
N GLN A 467 5.65 -7.55 0.61
CA GLN A 467 6.61 -6.85 1.47
C GLN A 467 6.36 -7.26 2.91
N HIS A 468 7.46 -7.40 3.62
CA HIS A 468 7.48 -7.79 5.02
C HIS A 468 8.35 -6.82 5.82
N GLN A 469 7.97 -6.58 7.07
CA GLN A 469 8.81 -5.87 8.04
C GLN A 469 9.48 -6.88 8.97
N SER A 470 10.81 -6.81 9.12
CA SER A 470 11.60 -7.61 10.07
C SER A 470 11.66 -6.97 11.47
N ASP A 471 12.31 -7.66 12.42
CA ASP A 471 12.45 -7.27 13.83
C ASP A 471 13.28 -6.00 14.07
N ASN A 472 14.08 -5.62 13.08
CA ASN A 472 14.89 -4.41 13.08
C ASN A 472 14.29 -3.30 12.19
N ASP A 473 12.98 -3.35 11.91
CA ASP A 473 12.24 -2.42 11.06
C ASP A 473 12.70 -2.36 9.59
N ALA A 474 13.65 -3.21 9.18
CA ALA A 474 13.99 -3.36 7.77
C ALA A 474 12.82 -4.01 7.02
N HIS A 475 12.73 -3.68 5.74
CA HIS A 475 11.72 -4.21 4.86
C HIS A 475 12.39 -5.01 3.75
N TYR A 476 11.73 -6.07 3.31
CA TYR A 476 12.18 -6.93 2.22
C TYR A 476 10.97 -7.47 1.46
N ILE A 477 11.19 -7.92 0.23
CA ILE A 477 10.13 -8.40 -0.65
C ILE A 477 10.34 -9.87 -0.99
N ASN A 478 9.25 -10.64 -0.92
CA ASN A 478 9.12 -11.98 -1.47
C ASN A 478 8.30 -11.97 -2.76
N VAL A 479 8.74 -12.77 -3.74
CA VAL A 479 8.07 -12.87 -5.04
C VAL A 479 7.61 -14.30 -5.32
N PHE A 480 6.37 -14.42 -5.79
CA PHE A 480 5.77 -15.67 -6.23
C PHE A 480 5.26 -15.54 -7.67
N ASP A 481 5.51 -16.56 -8.50
CA ASP A 481 4.92 -16.71 -9.84
C ASP A 481 3.59 -17.46 -9.73
N LEU A 482 2.53 -16.84 -10.24
CA LEU A 482 1.17 -17.38 -10.30
C LEU A 482 0.73 -17.70 -11.73
N SER A 483 1.57 -17.45 -12.74
CA SER A 483 1.24 -17.50 -14.17
C SER A 483 0.76 -18.86 -14.69
N LYS A 484 0.85 -19.92 -13.87
CA LYS A 484 0.41 -21.29 -14.19
C LYS A 484 -0.82 -21.71 -13.35
N GLY A 485 -1.41 -20.81 -12.57
CA GLY A 485 -2.46 -21.13 -11.61
C GLY A 485 -1.98 -22.02 -10.45
N THR A 486 -0.66 -22.18 -10.27
CA THR A 486 -0.05 -22.91 -9.16
C THR A 486 1.09 -22.07 -8.61
N PRO A 487 1.03 -21.64 -7.34
CA PRO A 487 2.03 -20.75 -6.77
C PRO A 487 3.44 -21.38 -6.78
N ALA A 488 4.42 -20.61 -7.23
CA ALA A 488 5.84 -20.98 -7.19
C ALA A 488 6.65 -19.83 -6.58
N PHE A 489 7.52 -20.14 -5.61
CA PHE A 489 8.43 -19.14 -5.04
C PHE A 489 9.51 -18.79 -6.06
N VAL A 490 9.73 -17.51 -6.29
CA VAL A 490 10.73 -16.98 -7.24
C VAL A 490 12.00 -16.59 -6.51
N GLY A 491 11.87 -15.83 -5.42
CA GLY A 491 13.01 -15.34 -4.65
C GLY A 491 12.62 -14.22 -3.68
N SER A 492 13.65 -13.62 -3.08
CA SER A 492 13.54 -12.47 -2.19
C SER A 492 14.56 -11.39 -2.54
N LEU A 493 14.30 -10.17 -2.09
CA LEU A 493 15.20 -9.03 -2.20
C LEU A 493 15.11 -8.15 -0.95
N ASP A 494 16.24 -7.54 -0.58
CA ASP A 494 16.34 -6.65 0.59
C ASP A 494 15.83 -5.22 0.30
N SER A 495 15.34 -4.96 -0.91
CA SER A 495 14.67 -3.71 -1.25
C SER A 495 13.20 -3.73 -0.82
N SER A 496 12.61 -2.54 -0.77
CA SER A 496 11.27 -2.31 -0.23
C SER A 496 10.57 -1.21 -1.03
N TRP A 497 9.25 -1.27 -1.18
CA TRP A 497 8.52 -0.11 -1.70
C TRP A 497 8.29 0.97 -0.62
N SER A 498 8.46 0.69 0.68
CA SER A 498 8.55 1.68 1.79
C SER A 498 7.45 2.75 1.83
N GLY A 499 6.26 2.47 1.27
CA GLY A 499 5.15 3.42 1.14
C GLY A 499 4.95 4.01 -0.27
N SER A 500 5.83 3.72 -1.22
CA SER A 500 5.61 4.03 -2.63
C SER A 500 4.68 3.02 -3.30
N PRO A 501 3.56 3.44 -3.88
CA PRO A 501 2.61 2.53 -4.50
C PRO A 501 3.14 1.98 -5.82
N ILE A 502 2.93 0.68 -6.07
CA ILE A 502 3.11 0.08 -7.38
C ILE A 502 1.82 0.31 -8.18
N THR A 503 1.87 1.20 -9.17
CA THR A 503 0.70 1.50 -10.04
C THR A 503 0.85 0.95 -11.46
N ASP A 504 2.07 0.56 -11.82
CA ASP A 504 2.39 0.04 -13.15
C ASP A 504 3.54 -0.98 -13.05
N PRO A 505 3.45 -2.16 -13.69
CA PRO A 505 4.53 -3.15 -13.66
C PRO A 505 5.80 -2.68 -14.37
N GLU A 506 5.71 -1.73 -15.29
CA GLU A 506 6.87 -1.25 -16.05
C GLU A 506 7.59 -0.07 -15.37
N CYS A 507 7.05 0.45 -14.26
CA CYS A 507 7.62 1.60 -13.58
C CYS A 507 7.12 1.69 -12.13
N PHE A 508 7.96 1.30 -11.18
CA PHE A 508 7.71 1.48 -9.76
C PHE A 508 9.00 1.68 -8.97
N PRO A 509 9.02 2.55 -7.95
CA PRO A 509 10.21 2.74 -7.14
C PRO A 509 10.38 1.58 -6.14
N LEU A 510 11.63 1.15 -5.96
CA LEU A 510 12.05 0.39 -4.79
C LEU A 510 13.19 1.12 -4.10
N TRP A 511 13.18 1.04 -2.77
CA TRP A 511 14.05 1.70 -1.84
C TRP A 511 15.03 0.71 -1.25
N ASP A 512 16.26 1.18 -1.11
CA ASP A 512 17.38 0.43 -0.58
C ASP A 512 18.07 1.27 0.51
N ARG A 513 18.59 0.58 1.53
CA ARG A 513 19.46 1.20 2.53
C ARG A 513 20.83 1.43 1.93
N MET A 514 21.25 2.70 1.87
CA MET A 514 22.59 3.12 1.49
C MET A 514 23.46 3.27 2.73
N ASP A 515 24.69 2.80 2.64
CA ASP A 515 25.74 2.99 3.67
C ASP A 515 27.00 3.58 3.01
N VAL A 516 26.86 4.77 2.40
CA VAL A 516 27.94 5.51 1.71
C VAL A 516 27.92 7.00 2.11
N LEU A 517 28.97 7.42 2.83
CA LEU A 517 29.04 8.72 3.51
C LEU A 517 27.85 8.99 4.46
N GLY A 518 27.41 7.95 5.16
CA GLY A 518 26.28 7.96 6.08
C GLY A 518 25.29 6.83 5.78
N THR A 519 24.28 6.69 6.63
CA THR A 519 23.18 5.74 6.41
C THR A 519 21.89 6.49 6.06
N TYR A 520 21.30 6.16 4.93
CA TYR A 520 20.04 6.73 4.44
C TYR A 520 19.34 5.77 3.49
N SER A 521 18.05 6.00 3.23
CA SER A 521 17.26 5.27 2.24
C SER A 521 17.28 6.03 0.92
N ALA A 522 17.42 5.32 -0.19
CA ALA A 522 17.36 5.91 -1.52
C ALA A 522 16.69 4.94 -2.49
N TYR A 523 16.04 5.47 -3.52
CA TYR A 523 15.27 4.66 -4.47
C TYR A 523 15.86 4.67 -5.87
N ARG A 524 15.52 3.62 -6.62
CA ARG A 524 15.60 3.56 -8.08
C ARG A 524 14.24 3.17 -8.64
N ILE A 525 14.04 3.44 -9.92
CA ILE A 525 12.87 2.98 -10.65
C ILE A 525 13.14 1.59 -11.22
N TYR A 526 12.24 0.66 -10.92
CA TYR A 526 12.27 -0.73 -11.35
C TYR A 526 11.10 -1.02 -12.29
N HIS A 527 11.23 -2.12 -13.01
CA HIS A 527 10.19 -2.79 -13.76
C HIS A 527 10.23 -4.30 -13.41
N ILE A 528 9.20 -5.05 -13.79
CA ILE A 528 9.23 -6.51 -13.64
C ILE A 528 10.27 -7.10 -14.60
N GLY A 529 11.26 -7.82 -14.07
CA GLY A 529 12.29 -8.49 -14.85
C GLY A 529 11.87 -9.86 -15.38
N GLU A 530 12.71 -10.45 -16.24
CA GLU A 530 12.52 -11.84 -16.68
C GLU A 530 12.50 -12.78 -15.47
N GLY A 531 11.46 -13.62 -15.36
CA GLY A 531 11.28 -14.51 -14.21
C GLY A 531 10.59 -13.89 -13.00
N GLY A 532 10.22 -12.61 -13.06
CA GLY A 532 9.37 -11.97 -12.08
C GLY A 532 10.08 -11.23 -10.96
N LEU A 533 11.41 -11.29 -10.84
CA LEU A 533 12.11 -10.42 -9.89
C LEU A 533 12.21 -8.98 -10.44
N PRO A 534 12.14 -7.94 -9.59
CA PRO A 534 12.35 -6.56 -10.01
C PRO A 534 13.71 -6.39 -10.70
N LYS A 535 13.72 -5.59 -11.78
CA LYS A 535 14.93 -5.19 -12.48
C LYS A 535 14.92 -3.68 -12.69
N THR A 536 16.10 -3.05 -12.66
CA THR A 536 16.27 -1.64 -12.97
C THR A 536 17.37 -1.46 -14.01
N ASP A 537 17.17 -0.49 -14.89
CA ASP A 537 18.21 -0.01 -15.82
C ASP A 537 18.94 1.21 -15.25
N GLU A 538 18.57 1.69 -14.06
CA GLU A 538 19.20 2.83 -13.40
C GLU A 538 20.45 2.41 -12.60
N THR A 539 21.50 3.21 -12.71
CA THR A 539 22.75 3.04 -11.96
C THR A 539 22.82 3.92 -10.72
N VAL A 540 21.92 4.90 -10.59
CA VAL A 540 21.97 5.93 -9.56
C VAL A 540 20.72 5.90 -8.70
N TYR A 541 20.90 5.78 -7.39
CA TYR A 541 19.86 5.93 -6.39
C TYR A 541 19.63 7.39 -6.06
N ARG A 542 18.37 7.76 -5.83
CA ARG A 542 17.93 9.13 -5.51
C ARG A 542 17.28 9.17 -4.13
N LEU A 543 17.50 10.24 -3.39
CA LEU A 543 16.87 10.43 -2.09
C LEU A 543 15.40 10.90 -2.26
N GLY A 544 14.53 10.41 -1.38
CA GLY A 544 13.09 10.69 -1.33
C GLY A 544 12.68 12.04 -0.76
N ASN A 545 11.37 12.27 -0.63
CA ASN A 545 10.83 13.52 -0.10
C ASN A 545 11.14 13.74 1.38
N MET A 546 11.26 12.67 2.17
CA MET A 546 11.67 12.76 3.58
C MET A 546 12.95 13.60 3.77
N TYR A 547 13.88 13.54 2.82
CA TYR A 547 15.15 14.26 2.87
C TYR A 547 15.07 15.73 2.46
N LYS A 548 13.91 16.20 1.96
CA LYS A 548 13.63 17.64 1.83
C LYS A 548 13.47 18.30 3.20
N GLU A 549 12.84 17.59 4.15
CA GLU A 549 12.65 18.06 5.53
C GLU A 549 13.84 17.69 6.44
N TYR A 550 14.42 16.51 6.23
CA TYR A 550 15.54 15.98 7.03
C TYR A 550 16.78 15.72 6.15
N PRO A 551 17.44 16.76 5.63
CA PRO A 551 18.55 16.60 4.69
C PRO A 551 19.78 15.95 5.32
N VAL A 552 20.37 14.97 4.63
CA VAL A 552 21.66 14.40 5.01
C VAL A 552 22.77 15.35 4.60
N THR A 553 23.33 16.09 5.57
CA THR A 553 24.29 17.16 5.30
C THR A 553 25.65 16.87 5.91
N LEU A 554 26.70 16.97 5.09
CA LEU A 554 28.09 16.82 5.49
C LEU A 554 28.81 18.17 5.42
N VAL A 555 29.69 18.45 6.39
CA VAL A 555 30.54 19.65 6.39
C VAL A 555 32.00 19.23 6.34
N SER A 556 32.73 19.69 5.33
CA SER A 556 34.13 19.30 5.11
C SER A 556 35.08 19.94 6.12
N THR A 557 36.05 19.18 6.64
CA THR A 557 37.13 19.66 7.53
C THR A 557 38.43 19.97 6.78
N ARG A 558 38.43 19.78 5.46
CA ARG A 558 39.54 20.03 4.54
C ARG A 558 39.03 20.37 3.14
N GLU A 559 39.95 20.79 2.29
CA GLU A 559 39.66 20.94 0.86
C GLU A 559 39.36 19.57 0.24
N LEU A 560 38.34 19.52 -0.63
CA LEU A 560 37.94 18.32 -1.35
C LEU A 560 38.00 18.56 -2.86
N GLU A 561 38.63 17.66 -3.59
CA GLU A 561 38.53 17.60 -5.05
C GLU A 561 37.26 16.84 -5.43
N VAL A 562 36.36 17.54 -6.12
CA VAL A 562 35.04 17.04 -6.54
C VAL A 562 34.80 17.40 -8.00
N THR A 563 33.75 16.85 -8.61
CA THR A 563 33.29 17.24 -9.94
C THR A 563 31.99 18.02 -9.82
N VAL A 564 31.90 19.24 -10.34
CA VAL A 564 30.79 20.19 -10.12
C VAL A 564 30.07 20.52 -11.42
N GLY A 565 28.73 20.60 -11.36
CA GLY A 565 27.85 20.97 -12.46
C GLY A 565 26.60 21.73 -12.00
N ASN A 566 25.78 22.12 -12.98
CA ASN A 566 24.56 22.93 -12.75
C ASN A 566 23.26 22.20 -13.11
N ASP A 567 23.36 21.00 -13.69
CA ASP A 567 22.24 20.17 -14.12
C ASP A 567 22.61 18.69 -13.97
N SER A 568 21.64 17.81 -14.21
CA SER A 568 21.81 16.35 -14.15
C SER A 568 22.69 15.79 -15.29
N SER A 569 23.11 16.61 -16.27
CA SER A 569 23.95 16.17 -17.39
C SER A 569 25.42 16.25 -17.00
N VAL A 570 25.92 15.11 -16.51
CA VAL A 570 27.28 14.91 -16.00
C VAL A 570 28.36 15.31 -17.01
N ASP A 571 28.10 15.19 -18.31
CA ASP A 571 29.03 15.47 -19.40
C ASP A 571 29.58 16.91 -19.40
N SER A 572 28.89 17.84 -18.74
CA SER A 572 29.29 19.25 -18.64
C SER A 572 30.09 19.60 -17.39
N TRP A 573 30.21 18.65 -16.44
CA TRP A 573 30.74 18.90 -15.11
C TRP A 573 32.26 19.02 -15.13
N LYS A 574 32.81 19.78 -14.18
CA LYS A 574 34.24 20.10 -14.13
C LYS A 574 34.81 19.79 -12.77
N GLN A 575 36.05 19.31 -12.76
CA GLN A 575 36.80 19.13 -11.53
C GLN A 575 37.05 20.48 -10.84
N GLU A 576 36.77 20.56 -9.56
CA GLU A 576 36.93 21.75 -8.71
C GLU A 576 37.44 21.33 -7.34
N THR A 577 38.29 22.16 -6.73
CA THR A 577 38.73 22.00 -5.35
C THR A 577 37.89 22.92 -4.48
N LEU A 578 36.99 22.36 -3.69
CA LEU A 578 36.14 23.12 -2.78
C LEU A 578 36.83 23.29 -1.42
N PRO A 579 36.72 24.47 -0.79
CA PRO A 579 37.42 24.76 0.46
C PRO A 579 36.85 23.98 1.65
N SER A 580 37.65 23.84 2.72
CA SER A 580 37.17 23.39 4.02
C SER A 580 36.01 24.26 4.53
N GLY A 581 35.08 23.66 5.24
CA GLY A 581 33.86 24.30 5.74
C GLY A 581 32.74 24.34 4.70
N THR A 582 32.93 23.74 3.52
CA THR A 582 31.86 23.57 2.52
C THR A 582 30.83 22.56 3.02
N SER A 583 29.55 22.87 2.82
CA SER A 583 28.40 22.04 3.16
C SER A 583 27.89 21.31 1.93
N TYR A 584 27.61 20.02 2.09
CA TYR A 584 27.19 19.08 1.05
C TYR A 584 25.91 18.39 1.49
N THR A 585 24.77 18.68 0.86
CA THR A 585 23.52 17.96 1.12
C THR A 585 23.38 16.83 0.12
N ILE A 586 23.46 15.57 0.58
CA ILE A 586 23.37 14.38 -0.28
C ILE A 586 22.02 14.36 -0.99
N ILE A 587 22.02 14.03 -2.28
CA ILE A 587 20.81 13.91 -3.11
C ILE A 587 20.74 12.61 -3.92
N ALA A 588 21.89 11.98 -4.20
CA ALA A 588 21.96 10.74 -4.95
C ALA A 588 23.31 10.04 -4.75
N THR A 589 23.39 8.77 -5.15
CA THR A 589 24.61 7.95 -5.08
C THR A 589 24.48 6.74 -6.01
N ASP A 590 25.58 6.21 -6.53
CA ASP A 590 25.58 4.88 -7.15
C ASP A 590 25.80 3.74 -6.12
N GLY A 591 26.04 4.10 -4.86
CA GLY A 591 26.31 3.15 -3.78
C GLY A 591 27.75 2.64 -3.75
N GLU A 592 28.59 2.99 -4.72
CA GLU A 592 29.87 2.32 -4.97
C GLU A 592 31.04 3.27 -5.22
N SER A 593 30.86 4.28 -6.07
CA SER A 593 31.96 5.09 -6.60
C SER A 593 31.79 6.60 -6.41
N PHE A 594 30.56 7.10 -6.19
CA PHE A 594 30.34 8.51 -5.89
C PHE A 594 29.12 8.79 -5.03
N VAL A 595 29.15 9.96 -4.39
CA VAL A 595 27.97 10.58 -3.78
C VAL A 595 27.72 11.92 -4.45
N GLU A 596 26.49 12.15 -4.92
CA GLU A 596 26.02 13.43 -5.40
C GLU A 596 25.46 14.27 -4.26
N ALA A 597 25.86 15.53 -4.21
CA ALA A 597 25.41 16.47 -3.21
C ALA A 597 25.10 17.85 -3.81
N GLN A 598 24.07 18.49 -3.28
CA GLN A 598 23.77 19.90 -3.54
C GLN A 598 24.60 20.79 -2.62
N LEU A 599 25.22 21.81 -3.21
CA LEU A 599 25.96 22.86 -2.52
C LEU A 599 25.01 24.02 -2.12
N THR A 600 25.44 24.84 -1.17
CA THR A 600 24.64 25.97 -0.66
C THR A 600 24.37 27.07 -1.68
N ASP A 601 25.17 27.13 -2.76
CA ASP A 601 24.97 28.04 -3.90
C ASP A 601 24.06 27.46 -4.99
N GLY A 602 23.51 26.25 -4.77
CA GLY A 602 22.58 25.57 -5.67
C GLY A 602 23.26 24.67 -6.72
N ARG A 603 24.59 24.71 -6.86
CA ARG A 603 25.33 23.78 -7.73
C ARG A 603 25.26 22.35 -7.19
N ILE A 604 25.49 21.38 -8.06
CA ILE A 604 25.58 19.97 -7.69
C ILE A 604 27.03 19.52 -7.85
N CYS A 605 27.52 18.67 -6.95
CA CYS A 605 28.82 18.05 -7.08
C CYS A 605 28.78 16.54 -6.85
N ARG A 606 29.71 15.82 -7.48
CA ARG A 606 30.04 14.42 -7.23
C ARG A 606 31.30 14.35 -6.38
N ILE A 607 31.15 13.78 -5.20
CA ILE A 607 32.24 13.42 -4.29
C ILE A 607 32.67 11.99 -4.65
N PRO A 608 33.90 11.78 -5.16
CA PRO A 608 34.37 10.44 -5.45
C PRO A 608 34.61 9.67 -4.15
N VAL A 609 34.11 8.44 -4.09
CA VAL A 609 34.31 7.55 -2.95
C VAL A 609 34.93 6.23 -3.39
N THR A 610 35.67 5.61 -2.49
CA THR A 610 36.23 4.27 -2.69
C THR A 610 36.19 3.51 -1.37
N LYS A 611 35.90 2.22 -1.41
CA LYS A 611 36.02 1.32 -0.26
C LYS A 611 36.77 0.06 -0.68
N ALA A 612 37.77 -0.34 0.09
CA ALA A 612 38.41 -1.64 -0.12
C ALA A 612 37.51 -2.75 0.44
N ALA A 613 37.54 -3.95 -0.14
CA ALA A 613 36.62 -5.05 0.21
C ALA A 613 36.60 -5.40 1.71
N ASP A 614 37.75 -5.29 2.39
CA ASP A 614 37.90 -5.59 3.82
C ASP A 614 37.86 -4.33 4.73
N ASP A 615 37.58 -3.15 4.17
CA ASP A 615 37.54 -1.89 4.89
C ASP A 615 36.09 -1.49 5.21
N TRP A 616 35.90 -0.88 6.36
CA TRP A 616 34.58 -0.42 6.83
C TRP A 616 34.38 1.07 6.57
N GLU A 617 35.46 1.82 6.34
CA GLU A 617 35.41 3.25 6.06
C GLU A 617 35.48 3.55 4.55
N TRP A 618 34.72 4.55 4.13
CA TRP A 618 34.88 5.12 2.79
C TRP A 618 36.06 6.10 2.74
N LYS A 619 36.67 6.21 1.55
CA LYS A 619 37.76 7.14 1.28
C LYS A 619 37.43 8.09 0.15
N ILE A 620 37.71 9.37 0.36
CA ILE A 620 37.61 10.45 -0.62
C ILE A 620 39.04 10.82 -1.01
N ASN A 621 39.41 10.60 -2.28
CA ASN A 621 40.77 10.84 -2.78
C ASN A 621 41.87 10.18 -1.91
N GLY A 622 41.59 8.97 -1.40
CA GLY A 622 42.52 8.19 -0.57
C GLY A 622 42.53 8.56 0.92
N VAL A 623 41.71 9.51 1.35
CA VAL A 623 41.61 9.98 2.75
C VAL A 623 40.32 9.45 3.37
N SER A 624 40.36 8.97 4.62
CA SER A 624 39.17 8.48 5.33
C SER A 624 38.07 9.53 5.38
N GLU A 625 36.81 9.12 5.23
CA GLU A 625 35.62 9.97 5.37
C GLU A 625 35.57 10.68 6.74
N ASN A 626 36.04 10.01 7.80
CA ASN A 626 36.12 10.54 9.16
C ASN A 626 37.15 11.68 9.30
N ASP A 627 38.12 11.74 8.38
CA ASP A 627 39.11 12.81 8.27
C ASP A 627 38.74 13.87 7.22
N CYS A 628 37.64 13.67 6.49
CA CYS A 628 37.15 14.59 5.45
C CYS A 628 35.97 15.45 5.92
N PHE A 629 35.16 14.93 6.85
CA PHE A 629 33.95 15.58 7.32
C PHE A 629 33.91 15.74 8.84
N GLU A 630 33.18 16.75 9.34
CA GLU A 630 32.99 16.99 10.77
C GLU A 630 32.23 15.84 11.46
N MET A 631 31.30 15.23 10.72
CA MET A 631 30.51 14.07 11.10
C MET A 631 30.07 13.34 9.83
N VAL A 632 30.04 12.02 9.89
CA VAL A 632 29.37 11.17 8.89
C VAL A 632 28.25 10.40 9.59
N PRO A 633 26.97 10.59 9.21
CA PRO A 633 25.84 10.11 10.00
C PRO A 633 25.48 8.66 9.68
N TYR A 634 26.22 7.70 10.24
CA TYR A 634 25.85 6.28 10.19
C TYR A 634 24.84 5.93 11.29
N VAL A 635 23.81 5.15 10.96
CA VAL A 635 22.92 4.55 11.96
C VAL A 635 23.41 3.14 12.31
N GLY A 636 23.41 2.82 13.60
CA GLY A 636 23.91 1.55 14.15
C GLY A 636 22.83 0.68 14.75
#